data_AF-A0A7V5NWN8-F1
#
_entry.id   AF-A0A7V5NWN8-F1
#
_cell.length_a   1.000
_cell.length_b   1.000
_cell.length_c   1.000
_cell.angle_alpha   90.00
_cell.angle_beta   90.00
_cell.angle_gamma   90.00
#
_symmetry.space_group_name_H-M   'P 1'
#
loop_
_entity.id
_entity.type
_entity.pdbx_description
1 polymer ?
#
loop_
_entity_poly.entity_id
_entity_poly.type
_entity_poly.pdbx_seq_one_letter_code
_entity_poly.pdbx_strand_id
1 'polypeptide(L)' 'MGRAFLLVMDSLGIGGAPDADKYGDEGANTLGAIARRFADEDIPFSIPFL' A
#
# COMPACT_ATOMS: atom_id res chain seq x y z
N MET A 1 24.63 21.99 8.35
CA MET A 1 24.50 20.65 7.73
C MET A 1 23.06 20.18 7.92
N GLY A 2 22.33 19.87 6.85
CA GLY A 2 20.98 19.29 6.94
C GLY A 2 21.06 17.78 7.19
N ARG A 3 20.08 17.22 7.92
CA ARG A 3 19.93 15.77 8.14
C ARG A 3 18.60 15.33 7.54
N ALA A 4 18.57 14.13 6.97
CA ALA A 4 17.36 13.49 6.46
C ALA A 4 17.26 12.06 7.03
N PHE A 5 16.02 11.59 7.22
CA PHE A 5 15.70 10.21 7.57
C PHE A 5 14.89 9.63 6.41
N LEU A 6 15.38 8.53 5.83
CA LEU A 6 14.69 7.81 4.78
C LEU A 6 14.11 6.53 5.36
N LEU A 7 12.80 6.37 5.24
CA LEU A 7 12.10 5.13 5.56
C LEU A 7 11.51 4.56 4.28
N VAL A 8 11.80 3.29 4.00
CA VAL A 8 11.25 2.56 2.86
C VAL A 8 10.38 1.44 3.42
N MET A 9 9.08 1.52 3.14
CA MET A 9 8.14 0.43 3.38
C MET A 9 8.16 -0.47 2.15
N ASP A 10 9.03 -1.48 2.16
CA ASP A 10 9.26 -2.33 1.00
C ASP A 10 7.95 -3.00 0.54
N SER A 11 7.70 -2.98 -0.76
CA SER A 11 6.49 -3.49 -1.44
C SER A 11 5.12 -2.89 -1.06
N LEU A 12 5.04 -1.88 -0.17
CA LEU A 12 3.76 -1.30 0.27
C LEU A 12 3.16 -0.32 -0.77
N GLY A 13 2.62 -0.88 -1.87
CA GLY A 13 1.92 -0.12 -2.90
C GLY A 13 0.55 0.42 -2.48
N ILE A 14 0.18 1.59 -2.98
CA ILE A 14 -1.11 2.28 -2.69
C ILE A 14 -2.08 2.30 -3.89
N GLY A 15 -1.82 1.45 -4.89
CA GLY A 15 -2.53 1.41 -6.17
C GLY A 15 -1.55 1.22 -7.33
N GLY A 16 -2.05 0.70 -8.45
CA GLY A 16 -1.28 0.48 -9.66
C GLY A 16 -0.83 1.81 -10.28
N ALA A 17 0.37 1.80 -10.86
CA ALA A 17 0.86 2.90 -11.67
C ALA A 17 0.03 3.06 -12.95
N PRO A 18 0.10 4.22 -13.64
CA PRO A 18 -0.65 4.45 -14.89
C PRO A 18 -0.36 3.46 -16.02
N ASP A 19 0.75 2.72 -15.94
CA ASP A 19 1.20 1.73 -16.91
C ASP A 19 1.17 0.29 -16.38
N ALA A 20 0.42 0.03 -15.30
CA ALA A 20 0.30 -1.29 -14.68
C ALA A 20 -0.22 -2.37 -15.66
N ASP A 21 -1.01 -1.98 -16.67
CA ASP A 21 -1.49 -2.84 -17.75
C ASP A 21 -0.35 -3.49 -18.54
N LYS A 22 0.76 -2.78 -18.75
CA LYS A 22 1.93 -3.29 -19.47
C LYS A 22 2.67 -4.40 -18.71
N TYR A 23 2.46 -4.47 -17.40
CA TYR A 23 3.10 -5.43 -16.50
C TYR A 23 2.14 -6.55 -16.08
N GLY A 24 0.87 -6.50 -16.52
CA GLY A 24 -0.16 -7.44 -16.06
C GLY A 24 -0.65 -7.18 -14.64
N ASP A 25 -0.38 -5.98 -14.10
CA ASP A 25 -0.71 -5.56 -12.73
C ASP A 25 -1.96 -4.65 -12.70
N GLU A 26 -2.79 -4.69 -13.73
CA GLU A 26 -4.02 -3.90 -13.78
C GLU A 26 -4.89 -4.16 -12.54
N GLY A 27 -5.26 -3.08 -11.84
CA GLY A 27 -6.05 -3.16 -10.61
C GLY A 27 -5.26 -3.52 -9.34
N ALA A 28 -3.95 -3.71 -9.40
CA ALA A 28 -3.12 -3.96 -8.22
C ALA A 28 -3.25 -2.83 -7.19
N ASN A 29 -3.51 -3.18 -5.92
CA ASN A 29 -3.56 -2.22 -4.82
C ASN A 29 -3.25 -2.94 -3.50
N THR A 30 -1.97 -2.96 -3.09
CA THR A 30 -1.51 -3.72 -1.93
C THR A 30 -2.16 -3.23 -0.63
N LEU A 31 -2.06 -1.93 -0.31
CA LEU A 31 -2.66 -1.38 0.91
C LEU A 31 -4.18 -1.54 0.93
N GLY A 32 -4.83 -1.34 -0.22
CA GLY A 32 -6.28 -1.53 -0.36
C GLY A 32 -6.72 -2.98 -0.19
N ALA A 33 -5.96 -3.95 -0.70
CA ALA A 33 -6.22 -5.38 -0.52
C ALA A 33 -6.07 -5.80 0.94
N ILE A 34 -5.05 -5.30 1.64
CA ILE A 34 -4.85 -5.52 3.08
C ILE A 34 -6.03 -4.94 3.86
N ALA A 35 -6.38 -3.67 3.64
CA ALA A 35 -7.50 -3.02 4.33
C ALA A 35 -8.83 -3.77 4.11
N ARG A 36 -9.08 -4.23 2.88
CA ARG A 36 -10.26 -5.05 2.55
C ARG A 36 -10.26 -6.37 3.31
N ARG A 37 -9.12 -7.07 3.36
CA ARG A 37 -9.00 -8.33 4.08
C ARG A 37 -9.36 -8.20 5.56
N PHE A 38 -8.96 -7.11 6.21
CA PHE A 38 -9.31 -6.80 7.60
C PHE A 38 -10.81 -6.52 7.76
N ALA A 39 -11.38 -5.70 6.86
CA ALA A 39 -12.81 -5.42 6.85
C ALA A 39 -13.65 -6.71 6.66
N ASP A 40 -13.20 -7.63 5.81
CA ASP A 40 -13.87 -8.92 5.58
C ASP A 40 -13.87 -9.83 6.82
N GLU A 41 -12.93 -9.64 7.76
CA GLU A 41 -12.90 -10.35 9.05
C GLU A 41 -13.56 -9.59 10.19
N ASP A 42 -14.14 -8.41 9.90
CA ASP A 42 -14.68 -7.50 10.92
C ASP A 42 -13.61 -7.09 11.95
N ILE A 43 -12.34 -7.03 11.51
CA ILE A 43 -11.20 -6.59 12.31
C ILE A 43 -10.82 -5.16 11.89
N PRO A 44 -10.65 -4.21 12.83
CA PRO A 44 -10.17 -2.88 12.50
C PRO A 44 -8.78 -2.90 11.88
N PHE A 45 -8.64 -2.40 10.65
CA PHE A 45 -7.34 -2.04 10.08
C PHE A 45 -6.95 -0.65 10.60
N SER A 46 -5.86 -0.56 11.37
CA SER A 46 -5.43 0.68 12.01
C SER A 46 -3.92 0.89 11.89
N ILE A 47 -3.56 2.06 11.34
CA ILE A 47 -2.19 2.54 11.19
C ILE A 47 -2.10 3.97 11.75
N PRO A 48 -2.27 4.16 13.08
CA PRO A 48 -2.60 5.46 13.68
C PRO A 48 -1.50 6.53 13.57
N PHE A 49 -0.28 6.13 13.20
CA PHE A 49 0.89 7.01 13.08
C PHE A 49 1.50 7.00 11.68
N LEU A 50 0.83 6.33 10.72
CA LEU A 50 1.08 6.51 9.29
C LEU A 50 0.07 7.54 8.75
#